data_AF-K7CMF6-F1
#
_entry.id   AF-K7CMF6-F1
#
_cell.length_a   1.000
_cell.length_b   1.000
_cell.length_c   1.000
_cell.angle_alpha   90.00
_cell.angle_beta   90.00
_cell.angle_gamma   90.00
#
_symmetry.space_group_name_H-M   'P 1'
#
loop_
_entity.id
_entity.type
_entity.pdbx_description
1 polymer ?
#
loop_
_entity_poly.entity_id
_entity_poly.type
_entity_poly.pdbx_seq_one_letter_code
_entity_poly.pdbx_strand_id
1 'polypeptide(L)'
;MAKSFRGKGKRKMRAEKRKKNAPKEASRLKSILKLDGDVLMKDVQEIATVVVPKPKHCQEKMQCEVKDEKDDMKMETDIKRNKKTLLDQHGQYPIWMNQRQRKRLKAKREKRKGKSKAKAVKVAKGLAW
;
A
#
# COMPACT_ATOMS: atom_id res chain seq x y z
N MET A 1 -9.82 -0.88 -26.64
CA MET A 1 -9.43 -1.78 -25.52
C MET A 1 -7.94 -1.64 -25.23
N ALA A 2 -7.55 -1.64 -23.95
CA ALA A 2 -6.13 -1.63 -23.59
C ALA A 2 -5.47 -2.97 -23.95
N LYS A 3 -4.17 -2.95 -24.24
CA LYS A 3 -3.39 -4.17 -24.51
C LYS A 3 -3.21 -4.97 -23.22
N SER A 4 -3.41 -6.29 -23.27
CA SER A 4 -3.16 -7.21 -22.15
C SER A 4 -1.71 -7.16 -21.67
N PHE A 5 -1.49 -7.27 -20.36
CA PHE A 5 -0.16 -7.34 -19.73
C PHE A 5 0.67 -8.53 -20.26
N ARG A 6 0.00 -9.64 -20.54
CA ARG A 6 0.59 -10.87 -21.07
C ARG A 6 0.71 -10.86 -22.61
N GLY A 7 0.25 -9.79 -23.27
CA GLY A 7 0.37 -9.63 -24.72
C GLY A 7 1.83 -9.65 -25.18
N LYS A 8 2.11 -10.30 -26.32
CA LYS A 8 3.47 -10.49 -26.86
C LYS A 8 4.21 -9.15 -27.06
N GLY A 9 3.53 -8.13 -27.59
CA GLY A 9 4.13 -6.79 -27.77
C GLY A 9 4.55 -6.11 -26.47
N LYS A 10 3.73 -6.17 -25.40
CA LYS A 10 4.10 -5.60 -24.10
C LYS A 10 5.22 -6.40 -23.42
N ARG A 11 5.31 -7.70 -23.65
CA ARG A 11 6.43 -8.53 -23.18
C ARG A 11 7.74 -8.17 -23.88
N LYS A 12 7.72 -8.04 -25.21
CA LYS A 12 8.88 -7.63 -26.02
C LYS A 12 9.45 -6.29 -25.54
N MET A 13 8.61 -5.25 -25.45
CA MET A 13 9.04 -3.93 -24.96
C MET A 13 9.58 -3.95 -23.52
N ARG A 14 9.07 -4.84 -22.66
CA ARG A 14 9.60 -5.02 -21.30
C ARG A 14 10.97 -5.69 -21.31
N ALA A 15 11.20 -6.66 -22.20
CA ALA A 15 12.51 -7.29 -22.36
C ALA A 15 13.56 -6.28 -22.85
N GLU A 16 13.22 -5.46 -23.85
CA GLU A 16 14.08 -4.38 -24.34
C GLU A 16 14.41 -3.36 -23.23
N LYS A 17 13.41 -2.97 -22.44
CA LYS A 17 13.62 -2.09 -21.27
C LYS A 17 14.53 -2.72 -20.21
N ARG A 18 14.40 -4.03 -19.95
CA ARG A 18 15.31 -4.75 -19.04
C ARG A 18 16.73 -4.79 -19.58
N LYS A 19 16.95 -5.04 -20.87
CA LYS A 19 18.28 -5.01 -21.48
C LYS A 19 18.98 -3.65 -21.26
N LYS A 20 18.23 -2.55 -21.33
CA LYS A 20 18.76 -1.19 -21.07
C LYS A 20 19.00 -0.90 -19.59
N ASN A 21 18.08 -1.29 -18.71
CA ASN A 21 18.08 -0.83 -17.31
C ASN A 21 18.77 -1.81 -16.35
N ALA A 22 18.68 -3.12 -16.59
CA ALA A 22 19.24 -4.15 -15.72
C ALA A 22 20.74 -3.95 -15.42
N PRO A 23 21.64 -3.71 -16.40
CA PRO A 23 23.06 -3.54 -16.09
C PRO A 23 23.33 -2.28 -15.26
N LYS A 24 22.57 -1.20 -15.47
CA LYS A 24 22.74 0.08 -14.78
C LYS A 24 22.31 0.02 -13.32
N GLU A 25 21.17 -0.61 -13.07
CA GLU A 25 20.65 -0.76 -11.71
C GLU A 25 21.41 -1.85 -10.97
N ALA A 26 21.80 -2.94 -11.63
CA ALA A 26 22.58 -4.00 -11.01
C ALA A 26 23.96 -3.49 -10.53
N SER A 27 24.67 -2.68 -11.33
CA SER A 27 25.96 -2.13 -10.91
C SER A 27 25.81 -1.17 -9.72
N ARG A 28 24.83 -0.25 -9.76
CA ARG A 28 24.53 0.68 -8.65
C ARG A 28 24.20 -0.05 -7.35
N LEU A 29 23.36 -1.07 -7.44
CA LEU A 29 22.96 -1.84 -6.25
C LEU A 29 24.13 -2.67 -5.70
N LYS A 30 24.92 -3.32 -6.58
CA LYS A 30 26.13 -4.04 -6.19
C LYS A 30 27.15 -3.11 -5.51
N SER A 31 27.35 -1.90 -6.04
CA SER A 31 28.28 -0.92 -5.45
C SER A 31 27.83 -0.41 -4.09
N ILE A 32 26.53 -0.17 -3.89
CA ILE A 32 25.98 0.24 -2.59
C ILE A 32 26.21 -0.85 -1.54
N LEU A 33 25.96 -2.09 -1.94
CA LEU A 33 26.11 -3.24 -1.06
C LEU A 33 27.59 -3.62 -0.84
N LYS A 34 28.54 -2.98 -1.56
CA LYS A 34 29.97 -3.30 -1.61
C LYS A 34 30.21 -4.80 -1.83
N LEU A 35 29.30 -5.43 -2.59
CA LEU A 35 29.43 -6.82 -2.98
C LEU A 35 30.19 -6.89 -4.30
N ASP A 36 31.49 -7.15 -4.20
CA ASP A 36 32.36 -7.31 -5.38
C ASP A 36 32.27 -8.70 -6.02
N GLY A 37 31.29 -9.53 -5.60
CA GLY A 37 31.05 -10.86 -6.13
C GLY A 37 29.57 -11.19 -6.20
N ASP A 38 29.22 -12.16 -7.04
CA ASP A 38 27.93 -12.84 -6.89
C ASP A 38 27.92 -13.44 -5.48
N VAL A 39 27.14 -12.85 -4.57
CA VAL A 39 26.86 -13.43 -3.26
C VAL A 39 26.12 -14.73 -3.50
N LEU A 40 26.94 -15.75 -3.75
CA LEU A 40 26.62 -17.12 -3.49
C LEU A 40 26.31 -17.14 -2.00
N MET A 41 25.03 -17.32 -1.68
CA MET A 41 24.53 -17.67 -0.35
C MET A 41 25.09 -19.04 0.11
N LYS A 42 26.38 -19.30 -0.10
CA LYS A 42 27.11 -20.51 0.32
C LYS A 42 27.17 -20.58 1.83
N ASP A 43 27.42 -19.44 2.47
CA ASP A 43 27.47 -19.34 3.94
C ASP A 43 26.11 -19.65 4.57
N VAL A 44 25.00 -19.35 3.88
CA VAL A 44 23.64 -19.74 4.32
C VAL A 44 23.33 -21.21 4.02
N GLN A 45 23.95 -21.77 2.97
CA GLN A 45 23.78 -23.15 2.57
C GLN A 45 24.38 -24.13 3.60
N GLU A 46 25.51 -23.78 4.22
CA GLU A 46 26.10 -24.53 5.34
C GLU A 46 25.24 -24.44 6.61
N ILE A 47 24.61 -23.29 6.89
CA ILE A 47 23.73 -23.11 8.06
C ILE A 47 22.41 -23.89 7.88
N ALA A 48 21.89 -23.98 6.65
CA ALA A 48 20.63 -24.67 6.36
C ALA A 48 20.74 -26.20 6.42
N THR A 49 21.92 -26.79 6.20
CA THR A 49 22.09 -28.25 6.22
C THR A 49 22.31 -28.80 7.63
N VAL A 50 22.78 -27.99 8.58
CA VAL A 50 23.11 -28.46 9.95
C VAL A 50 21.96 -28.28 10.96
N VAL A 51 20.92 -27.52 10.63
CA VAL A 51 19.81 -27.26 11.57
C VAL A 51 18.56 -28.07 11.19
N VAL A 52 18.37 -29.19 11.87
CA VAL A 52 17.06 -29.86 11.99
C VAL A 52 16.01 -28.83 12.42
N PRO A 53 14.87 -28.69 11.71
CA PRO A 53 13.93 -27.61 11.97
C PRO A 53 13.20 -27.83 13.30
N LYS A 54 13.55 -27.06 14.33
CA LYS A 54 12.64 -26.75 15.45
C LYS A 54 11.85 -25.51 15.09
N PRO A 55 10.50 -25.53 15.10
CA PRO A 55 9.70 -24.36 14.81
C PRO A 55 9.72 -23.45 16.04
N LYS A 56 10.56 -22.41 16.03
CA LYS A 56 10.49 -21.31 17.00
C LYS A 56 10.59 -19.97 16.27
N HIS A 57 9.44 -19.30 16.27
CA HIS A 57 9.18 -17.89 16.06
C HIS A 57 10.37 -16.96 16.37
N CYS A 58 11.02 -16.43 15.33
CA CYS A 58 11.99 -15.34 15.46
C CYS A 58 11.33 -14.03 15.06
N GLN A 59 10.84 -13.30 16.06
CA GLN A 59 10.67 -11.86 15.99
C GLN A 59 12.01 -11.23 16.38
N GLU A 60 12.79 -10.77 15.41
CA GLU A 60 13.95 -9.93 15.71
C GLU A 60 13.75 -8.55 15.08
N LYS A 61 13.66 -7.57 15.97
CA LYS A 61 13.47 -6.16 15.67
C LYS A 61 14.79 -5.62 15.13
N MET A 62 14.85 -5.35 13.83
CA MET A 62 15.92 -4.52 13.27
C MET A 62 15.68 -3.07 13.67
N GLN A 63 16.48 -2.57 14.61
CA GLN A 63 16.67 -1.14 14.82
C GLN A 63 17.47 -0.58 13.64
N CYS A 64 16.81 0.15 12.74
CA CYS A 64 17.46 1.12 11.88
C CYS A 64 17.35 2.48 12.57
N GLU A 65 18.45 2.98 13.10
CA GLU A 65 18.61 4.40 13.40
C GLU A 65 18.65 5.17 12.07
N VAL A 66 17.54 5.82 11.73
CA VAL A 66 17.50 6.84 10.69
C VAL A 66 17.71 8.17 11.40
N LYS A 67 18.82 8.84 11.09
CA LYS A 67 19.06 10.22 11.51
C LYS A 67 17.94 11.10 10.94
N ASP A 68 17.23 11.77 11.86
CA ASP A 68 16.18 12.73 11.58
C ASP A 68 16.72 13.94 10.81
N GLU A 69 16.55 13.94 9.49
CA GLU A 69 16.44 15.19 8.74
C GLU A 69 14.98 15.61 8.73
N LYS A 70 14.80 16.77 9.33
CA LYS A 70 13.56 17.42 9.75
C LYS A 70 12.81 17.96 8.54
N ASP A 71 12.21 17.08 7.75
CA ASP A 71 11.07 17.41 6.92
C ASP A 71 9.81 16.96 7.65
N ASP A 72 8.94 17.91 7.99
CA ASP A 72 7.59 17.72 8.56
C ASP A 72 6.68 16.95 7.58
N MET A 73 7.06 15.72 7.21
CA MET A 73 6.22 14.75 6.53
C MET A 73 5.31 14.14 7.59
N LYS A 74 4.34 14.91 8.07
CA LYS A 74 3.26 14.39 8.90
C LYS A 74 2.55 13.31 8.10
N MET A 75 2.88 12.06 8.39
CA MET A 75 2.39 10.93 7.62
C MET A 75 0.88 10.85 7.81
N GLU A 76 0.15 10.59 6.72
CA GLU A 76 -1.31 10.47 6.79
C GLU A 76 -1.75 9.41 7.83
N THR A 77 -0.88 8.51 8.26
CA THR A 77 -1.13 7.47 9.28
C THR A 77 -1.38 8.01 10.68
N ASP A 78 -0.89 9.20 11.03
CA ASP A 78 -0.98 9.73 12.40
C ASP A 78 -2.34 10.39 12.69
N ILE A 79 -3.12 10.59 11.63
CA ILE A 79 -4.43 11.23 11.67
C ILE A 79 -5.50 10.19 12.02
N LYS A 80 -6.08 10.31 13.22
CA LYS A 80 -7.20 9.47 13.70
C LYS A 80 -8.43 9.65 12.79
N ARG A 81 -8.73 8.64 11.96
CA ARG A 81 -9.89 8.63 11.06
C ARG A 81 -11.01 7.72 11.53
N ASN A 82 -12.23 8.10 11.20
CA ASN A 82 -13.42 7.30 11.44
C ASN A 82 -13.48 6.08 10.52
N LYS A 83 -13.50 4.85 11.06
CA LYS A 83 -13.53 3.60 10.27
C LYS A 83 -14.73 3.48 9.32
N LYS A 84 -15.89 4.06 9.70
CA LYS A 84 -17.15 3.96 8.93
C LYS A 84 -17.23 4.98 7.78
N THR A 85 -16.65 6.16 7.97
CA THR A 85 -16.79 7.29 7.04
C THR A 85 -15.50 7.62 6.30
N LEU A 86 -14.37 7.08 6.77
CA LEU A 86 -13.00 7.38 6.36
C LEU A 86 -12.67 8.88 6.35
N LEU A 87 -13.39 9.64 7.18
CA LEU A 87 -13.17 11.07 7.34
C LEU A 87 -12.25 11.34 8.52
N ASP A 88 -11.47 12.39 8.37
CA ASP A 88 -10.72 13.06 9.41
C ASP A 88 -11.63 13.89 10.34
N GLN A 89 -11.10 14.41 11.44
CA GLN A 89 -11.71 15.34 12.38
C GLN A 89 -12.25 16.59 11.68
N HIS A 90 -11.54 17.07 10.66
CA HIS A 90 -11.96 18.20 9.82
C HIS A 90 -12.92 17.80 8.68
N GLY A 91 -13.35 16.54 8.60
CA GLY A 91 -14.26 16.06 7.56
C GLY A 91 -13.62 15.85 6.18
N GLN A 92 -12.29 15.82 6.11
CA GLN A 92 -11.53 15.59 4.88
C GLN A 92 -11.31 14.09 4.60
N TYR A 93 -11.32 13.72 3.33
CA TYR A 93 -10.96 12.38 2.87
C TYR A 93 -9.43 12.30 2.64
N PRO A 94 -8.83 11.09 2.69
CA PRO A 94 -7.41 10.91 2.41
C PRO A 94 -6.99 11.46 1.04
N ILE A 95 -5.77 11.99 0.94
CA ILE A 95 -5.24 12.62 -0.28
C ILE A 95 -5.07 11.60 -1.41
N TRP A 96 -4.68 10.37 -1.08
CA TRP A 96 -4.60 9.26 -2.04
C TRP A 96 -5.98 8.83 -2.59
N MET A 97 -7.08 9.24 -1.95
CA MET A 97 -8.41 8.88 -2.40
C MET A 97 -8.84 9.71 -3.62
N ASN A 98 -9.07 9.02 -4.74
CA ASN A 98 -9.48 9.63 -6.00
C ASN A 98 -10.78 10.45 -5.84
N GLN A 99 -10.83 11.63 -6.47
CA GLN A 99 -11.99 12.55 -6.43
C GLN A 99 -13.32 11.86 -6.79
N ARG A 100 -13.32 10.90 -7.73
CA ARG A 100 -14.53 10.15 -8.09
C ARG A 100 -15.03 9.26 -6.95
N GLN A 101 -14.12 8.62 -6.23
CA GLN A 101 -14.46 7.79 -5.07
C GLN A 101 -15.01 8.65 -3.94
N ARG A 102 -14.40 9.81 -3.69
CA ARG A 102 -14.91 10.82 -2.72
C ARG A 102 -16.35 11.22 -3.04
N LYS A 103 -16.65 11.55 -4.31
CA LYS A 103 -18.01 11.89 -4.76
C LYS A 103 -19.01 10.72 -4.57
N ARG A 104 -18.61 9.49 -4.89
CA ARG A 104 -19.46 8.29 -4.70
C ARG A 104 -19.80 8.04 -3.23
N LEU A 105 -18.83 8.15 -2.33
CA LEU A 105 -19.05 7.96 -0.88
C LEU A 105 -19.95 9.05 -0.29
N LYS A 106 -19.73 10.32 -0.67
CA LYS A 106 -20.63 11.43 -0.30
C LYS A 106 -22.08 11.16 -0.75
N ALA A 107 -22.28 10.79 -2.02
CA ALA A 107 -23.60 10.49 -2.55
C ALA A 107 -24.30 9.32 -1.82
N LYS A 108 -23.56 8.24 -1.48
CA LYS A 108 -24.11 7.12 -0.70
C LYS A 108 -24.57 7.57 0.70
N ARG A 109 -23.83 8.49 1.33
CA ARG A 109 -24.16 9.02 2.65
C ARG A 109 -25.42 9.88 2.62
N GLU A 110 -25.51 10.80 1.67
CA GLU A 110 -26.71 11.65 1.49
C GLU A 110 -27.96 10.81 1.21
N LYS A 111 -27.85 9.77 0.38
CA LYS A 111 -28.96 8.83 0.13
C LYS A 111 -29.41 8.10 1.39
N ARG A 112 -28.49 7.70 2.28
CA ARG A 112 -28.83 7.06 3.57
C ARG A 112 -29.52 8.04 4.52
N LYS A 113 -29.00 9.27 4.62
CA LYS A 113 -29.58 10.34 5.45
C LYS A 113 -30.97 10.77 4.95
N GLY A 114 -31.17 10.84 3.64
CA GLY A 114 -32.47 11.13 3.04
C GLY A 114 -33.51 10.05 3.35
N LYS A 115 -33.12 8.77 3.31
CA LYS A 115 -34.00 7.64 3.68
C LYS A 115 -34.36 7.64 5.16
N SER A 116 -33.41 7.93 6.06
CA SER A 116 -33.71 8.01 7.49
C SER A 116 -34.61 9.19 7.82
N LYS A 117 -34.42 10.35 7.16
CA LYS A 117 -35.33 11.51 7.29
C LYS A 117 -36.73 11.21 6.76
N ALA A 118 -36.84 10.60 5.59
CA ALA A 118 -38.14 10.23 5.03
C ALA A 118 -38.87 9.21 5.91
N LYS A 119 -38.15 8.23 6.48
CA LYS A 119 -38.71 7.31 7.47
C LYS A 119 -39.13 8.05 8.75
N ALA A 120 -38.29 8.92 9.30
CA ALA A 120 -38.62 9.69 10.49
C ALA A 120 -39.85 10.59 10.27
N VAL A 121 -39.99 11.22 9.10
CA VAL A 121 -41.18 12.00 8.74
C VAL A 121 -42.42 11.12 8.60
N LYS A 122 -42.30 9.91 8.03
CA LYS A 122 -43.43 8.97 7.96
C LYS A 122 -43.87 8.46 9.33
N VAL A 123 -42.93 8.17 10.22
CA VAL A 123 -43.19 7.81 11.62
C VAL A 123 -43.83 8.97 12.37
N ALA A 124 -43.30 10.19 12.24
CA ALA A 124 -43.87 11.39 12.86
C ALA A 124 -45.28 11.72 12.36
N LYS A 125 -45.63 11.33 11.12
CA LYS A 125 -46.98 11.46 10.57
C LYS A 125 -47.90 10.27 10.89
N GLY A 126 -47.42 9.25 11.60
CA GLY A 126 -48.19 8.04 11.90
C GLY A 126 -48.48 7.13 10.70
N LEU A 127 -47.81 7.34 9.55
CA LEU A 127 -47.99 6.55 8.32
C LEU A 127 -47.14 5.26 8.28
N ALA A 128 -46.30 5.04 9.28
CA ALA A 128 -45.48 3.84 9.38
C ALA A 128 -45.55 3.32 10.81
N TRP A 129 -45.96 2.06 10.93
CA TRP A 129 -45.92 1.24 12.14
C TRP A 129 -44.58 0.49 12.20
#